data_AF-A0A1Z4QSR4-F1
#
_entry.id   AF-A0A1Z4QSR4-F1
#
_cell.length_a   1.000
_cell.length_b   1.000
_cell.length_c   1.000
_cell.angle_alpha   90.00
_cell.angle_beta   90.00
_cell.angle_gamma   90.00
#
_symmetry.space_group_name_H-M   'P 1'
#
loop_
_entity.id
_entity.type
_entity.pdbx_description
1 polymer ?
#
loop_
_entity_poly.entity_id
_entity_poly.type
_entity_poly.pdbx_seq_one_letter_code
_entity_poly.pdbx_strand_id
1 'polypeptide(L)'
;MKLASSLLTGVALVGMLTVGNVPLKAGNPLMAQASAAEAKDATGLTAQQKIDLLIKNKGVFGSGDQLRRFFFGDLEPIAVQPGGAGMVVNLYNKANNVTIAYCSTYDVVITVKKGKVMAFPASEVK
;
A
#
# COMPACT_ATOMS: atom_id res chain seq x y z
N MET A 1 44.77 -17.94 49.51
CA MET A 1 43.57 -17.07 49.56
C MET A 1 42.62 -17.57 48.45
N LYS A 2 41.52 -18.26 48.78
CA LYS A 2 40.09 -17.82 48.67
C LYS A 2 39.75 -17.09 47.34
N LEU A 3 39.00 -17.74 46.44
CA LEU A 3 37.57 -17.54 46.09
C LEU A 3 37.35 -16.27 45.23
N ALA A 4 36.60 -16.22 44.13
CA ALA A 4 35.44 -17.00 43.68
C ALA A 4 35.15 -16.73 42.17
N SER A 5 34.40 -17.66 41.55
CA SER A 5 33.18 -17.46 40.73
C SER A 5 33.12 -16.31 39.70
N SER A 6 32.53 -16.40 38.51
CA SER A 6 31.71 -17.38 37.78
C SER A 6 31.14 -16.60 36.59
N LEU A 7 30.75 -17.29 35.51
CA LEU A 7 29.62 -17.05 34.59
C LEU A 7 30.07 -17.43 33.16
N LEU A 8 29.76 -18.64 32.68
CA LEU A 8 28.51 -19.01 31.97
C LEU A 8 28.25 -18.04 30.79
N THR A 9 28.12 -18.45 29.53
CA THR A 9 27.42 -19.63 29.01
C THR A 9 27.89 -19.91 27.58
N GLY A 10 28.40 -21.11 27.30
CA GLY A 10 28.58 -21.61 25.94
C GLY A 10 27.25 -22.13 25.41
N VAL A 11 26.79 -21.59 24.28
CA VAL A 11 25.63 -22.15 23.58
C VAL A 11 26.11 -23.27 22.66
N ALA A 12 25.89 -24.50 23.09
CA ALA A 12 26.05 -25.68 22.25
C ALA A 12 24.84 -25.76 21.29
N LEU A 13 25.09 -25.56 20.00
CA LEU A 13 24.08 -25.77 18.95
C LEU A 13 24.09 -27.26 18.56
N VAL A 14 23.34 -28.08 19.32
CA VAL A 14 23.06 -29.48 18.97
C VAL A 14 21.76 -29.50 18.16
N GLY A 15 21.86 -30.10 16.98
CA GLY A 15 20.83 -30.06 15.95
C GLY A 15 19.60 -30.92 16.20
N MET A 16 18.61 -30.72 15.33
CA MET A 16 17.59 -31.69 15.00
C MET A 16 17.32 -31.61 13.49
N LEU A 17 17.95 -32.51 12.72
CA LEU A 17 17.43 -32.89 11.42
C LEU A 17 16.29 -33.88 11.68
N THR A 18 15.07 -33.37 11.82
CA THR A 18 13.88 -34.22 11.77
C THR A 18 13.66 -34.63 10.32
N VAL A 19 14.04 -35.86 9.98
CA VAL A 19 13.50 -36.56 8.80
C VAL A 19 12.04 -36.87 9.12
N GLY A 20 11.20 -35.85 8.97
CA GLY A 20 9.75 -35.98 9.02
C GLY A 20 9.29 -36.54 7.69
N ASN A 21 8.89 -37.81 7.68
CA ASN A 21 8.05 -38.37 6.64
C ASN A 21 6.69 -37.67 6.69
N VAL A 22 6.59 -36.47 6.10
CA VAL A 22 5.34 -35.75 5.93
C VAL A 22 4.76 -36.19 4.59
N PRO A 23 3.55 -36.76 4.52
CA PRO A 23 2.90 -36.95 3.24
C PRO A 23 2.74 -35.55 2.64
N LEU A 24 3.26 -35.36 1.43
CA LEU A 24 2.96 -34.23 0.54
C LEU A 24 1.44 -34.20 0.33
N LYS A 25 0.73 -33.67 1.32
CA LYS A 25 -0.68 -33.34 1.21
C LYS A 25 -0.68 -32.03 0.44
N ALA A 26 -0.82 -32.19 -0.87
CA ALA A 26 -1.02 -31.15 -1.87
C ALA A 26 -1.55 -29.87 -1.21
N GLY A 27 -0.63 -28.94 -0.93
CA GLY A 27 -0.97 -27.60 -0.46
C GLY A 27 -1.78 -26.97 -1.56
N ASN A 28 -3.07 -26.80 -1.30
CA ASN A 28 -4.00 -26.14 -2.19
C ASN A 28 -3.38 -24.78 -2.60
N PRO A 29 -3.13 -24.49 -3.89
CA PRO A 29 -2.51 -23.23 -4.33
C PRO A 29 -3.31 -21.98 -3.87
N LEU A 30 -4.56 -22.19 -3.48
CA LEU A 30 -5.44 -21.23 -2.83
C LEU A 30 -4.90 -20.64 -1.50
N MET A 31 -4.07 -21.36 -0.73
CA MET A 31 -3.52 -20.79 0.52
C MET A 31 -2.38 -19.81 0.28
N ALA A 32 -1.53 -20.04 -0.72
CA ALA A 32 -0.52 -19.06 -1.14
C ALA A 32 -1.16 -17.83 -1.79
N GLN A 33 -2.33 -18.02 -2.44
CA GLN A 33 -3.12 -16.93 -3.01
C GLN A 33 -3.85 -16.10 -1.94
N ALA A 34 -4.18 -16.69 -0.78
CA ALA A 34 -4.75 -15.97 0.35
C ALA A 34 -3.75 -14.97 0.97
N SER A 35 -2.47 -15.34 1.13
CA SER A 35 -1.45 -14.41 1.64
C SER A 35 -1.02 -13.33 0.64
N ALA A 36 -1.22 -13.54 -0.66
CA ALA A 36 -1.07 -12.49 -1.67
C ALA A 36 -2.26 -11.50 -1.67
N ALA A 37 -3.43 -11.94 -1.20
CA ALA A 37 -4.60 -11.07 -1.03
C ALA A 37 -4.52 -10.23 0.26
N GLU A 38 -3.73 -10.64 1.26
CA GLU A 38 -3.52 -9.94 2.53
C GLU A 38 -2.60 -8.71 2.42
N ALA A 39 -1.95 -8.49 1.28
CA ALA A 39 -1.29 -7.21 0.98
C ALA A 39 -2.26 -6.11 0.52
N LYS A 40 -3.57 -6.42 0.44
CA LYS A 40 -4.61 -5.42 0.19
C LYS A 40 -4.94 -4.69 1.49
N ASP A 41 -4.33 -3.52 1.63
CA ASP A 41 -4.67 -2.50 2.63
C ASP A 41 -4.71 -2.98 4.10
N ALA A 42 -3.59 -2.83 4.78
CA ALA A 42 -3.47 -3.13 6.22
C ALA A 42 -4.05 -2.04 7.15
N THR A 43 -4.81 -1.06 6.63
CA THR A 43 -5.26 0.08 7.43
C THR A 43 -6.51 -0.20 8.27
N GLY A 44 -7.28 -1.24 7.93
CA GLY A 44 -8.56 -1.54 8.57
C GLY A 44 -9.66 -0.50 8.26
N LEU A 45 -9.41 0.42 7.32
CA LEU A 45 -10.36 1.46 6.92
C LEU A 45 -11.25 0.99 5.78
N THR A 46 -12.49 1.46 5.79
CA THR A 46 -13.37 1.32 4.63
C THR A 46 -12.86 2.16 3.46
N ALA A 47 -13.26 1.81 2.23
CA ALA A 47 -12.83 2.58 1.04
C ALA A 47 -13.27 4.05 1.09
N GLN A 48 -14.46 4.33 1.63
CA GLN A 48 -14.94 5.71 1.79
C GLN A 48 -14.07 6.49 2.79
N GLN A 49 -13.71 5.89 3.94
CA GLN A 49 -12.81 6.53 4.90
C GLN A 49 -11.43 6.85 4.30
N LYS A 50 -10.90 5.96 3.45
CA LYS A 50 -9.65 6.23 2.72
C LYS A 50 -9.80 7.41 1.75
N ILE A 51 -10.88 7.44 0.99
CA ILE A 51 -11.20 8.56 0.08
C ILE A 51 -11.30 9.87 0.87
N ASP A 52 -11.99 9.85 2.01
CA ASP A 52 -12.16 11.02 2.87
C ASP A 52 -10.82 11.51 3.44
N LEU A 53 -9.92 10.59 3.81
CA LEU A 53 -8.55 10.93 4.23
C LEU A 53 -7.73 11.55 3.09
N LEU A 54 -7.82 11.01 1.87
CA LEU A 54 -7.16 11.62 0.71
C LEU A 54 -7.72 13.01 0.41
N ILE A 55 -9.04 13.21 0.56
CA ILE A 55 -9.68 14.51 0.39
C ILE A 55 -9.20 15.50 1.46
N LYS A 56 -9.10 15.05 2.71
CA LYS A 56 -8.62 15.86 3.83
C LYS A 56 -7.15 16.27 3.65
N ASN A 57 -6.33 15.41 3.05
CA ASN A 57 -4.88 15.62 2.89
C ASN A 57 -4.49 16.09 1.47
N LYS A 58 -5.42 16.68 0.71
CA LYS A 58 -5.12 17.24 -0.61
C LYS A 58 -3.98 18.26 -0.54
N GLY A 59 -3.01 18.15 -1.46
CA GLY A 59 -1.85 19.03 -1.54
C GLY A 59 -0.85 18.88 -0.39
N VAL A 60 -1.07 17.97 0.56
CA VAL A 60 -0.16 17.72 1.69
C VAL A 60 0.90 16.71 1.27
N PHE A 61 2.16 16.98 1.59
CA PHE A 61 3.26 16.04 1.39
C PHE A 61 2.95 14.67 2.03
N GLY A 62 3.24 13.60 1.27
CA GLY A 62 2.94 12.23 1.69
C GLY A 62 1.52 11.74 1.33
N SER A 63 0.65 12.60 0.78
CA SER A 63 -0.66 12.16 0.26
C SER A 63 -0.53 11.21 -0.95
N GLY A 64 0.55 11.29 -1.74
CA GLY A 64 0.87 10.31 -2.78
C GLY A 64 1.22 8.92 -2.21
N ASP A 65 1.93 8.87 -1.08
CA ASP A 65 2.17 7.63 -0.35
C ASP A 65 0.89 7.04 0.22
N GLN A 66 0.04 7.87 0.83
CA GLN A 66 -1.29 7.46 1.30
C GLN A 66 -2.12 6.86 0.17
N LEU A 67 -2.15 7.50 -1.00
CA LEU A 67 -2.84 6.99 -2.19
C LEU A 67 -2.36 5.58 -2.56
N ARG A 68 -1.03 5.41 -2.66
CA ARG A 68 -0.41 4.13 -3.00
C ARG A 68 -0.72 3.05 -1.96
N ARG A 69 -0.75 3.38 -0.67
CA ARG A 69 -1.08 2.44 0.41
C ARG A 69 -2.56 2.03 0.40
N PHE A 70 -3.45 2.97 0.13
CA PHE A 70 -4.90 2.76 0.19
C PHE A 70 -5.47 1.98 -0.99
N PHE A 71 -4.87 2.16 -2.18
CA PHE A 71 -5.41 1.66 -3.45
C PHE A 71 -4.34 0.98 -4.32
N PHE A 72 -3.33 0.36 -3.71
CA PHE A 72 -2.28 -0.37 -4.43
C PHE A 72 -2.89 -1.42 -5.37
N GLY A 73 -2.57 -1.32 -6.67
CA GLY A 73 -3.09 -2.23 -7.70
C GLY A 73 -4.54 -1.98 -8.13
N ASP A 74 -5.27 -1.04 -7.50
CA ASP A 74 -6.67 -0.75 -7.80
C ASP A 74 -6.88 0.56 -8.59
N LEU A 75 -5.80 1.18 -9.07
CA LEU A 75 -5.81 2.45 -9.80
C LEU A 75 -5.48 2.25 -11.28
N GLU A 76 -6.39 2.66 -12.15
CA GLU A 76 -6.22 2.70 -13.61
C GLU A 76 -5.79 4.12 -14.02
N PRO A 77 -4.60 4.33 -14.61
CA PRO A 77 -4.27 5.62 -15.21
C PRO A 77 -5.11 5.83 -16.48
N ILE A 78 -5.90 6.91 -16.49
CA ILE A 78 -6.87 7.17 -17.57
C ILE A 78 -6.53 8.41 -18.39
N ALA A 79 -5.78 9.36 -17.83
CA ALA A 79 -5.34 10.55 -18.55
C ALA A 79 -4.14 11.21 -17.86
N VAL A 80 -3.45 12.06 -18.61
CA VAL A 80 -2.40 12.94 -18.09
C VAL A 80 -2.69 14.35 -18.58
N GLN A 81 -2.54 15.33 -17.70
CA GLN A 81 -2.74 16.75 -18.02
C GLN A 81 -1.71 17.63 -17.30
N PRO A 82 -1.39 18.82 -17.82
CA PRO A 82 -0.69 19.83 -17.04
C PRO A 82 -1.52 20.26 -15.82
N GLY A 83 -0.84 20.45 -14.70
CA GLY A 83 -1.34 21.10 -13.48
C GLY A 83 -0.45 22.26 -13.07
N GLY A 84 -0.82 22.98 -12.00
CA GLY A 84 -0.11 24.20 -11.57
C GLY A 84 1.33 23.93 -11.13
N ALA A 85 1.58 22.76 -10.54
CA ALA A 85 2.86 22.36 -9.99
C ALA A 85 3.59 21.28 -10.84
N GLY A 86 3.04 20.87 -11.99
CA GLY A 86 3.66 19.83 -12.81
C GLY A 86 2.64 18.96 -13.53
N MET A 87 3.04 17.75 -13.91
CA MET A 87 2.13 16.83 -14.58
C MET A 87 1.21 16.16 -13.57
N VAL A 88 -0.07 16.08 -13.93
CA VAL A 88 -1.12 15.43 -13.15
C VAL A 88 -1.61 14.20 -13.91
N VAL A 89 -1.61 13.07 -13.23
CA VAL A 89 -2.16 11.80 -13.74
C VAL A 89 -3.52 11.60 -13.10
N ASN A 90 -4.54 11.39 -13.92
CA ASN A 90 -5.88 11.06 -13.46
C ASN A 90 -5.96 9.54 -13.29
N LEU A 91 -6.12 9.10 -12.05
CA LEU A 91 -6.13 7.70 -11.63
C LEU A 91 -7.56 7.29 -11.24
N TYR A 92 -8.16 6.38 -11.98
CA TYR A 92 -9.51 5.90 -11.76
C TYR A 92 -9.51 4.63 -10.91
N ASN A 93 -10.26 4.65 -9.81
CA ASN A 93 -10.56 3.47 -9.03
C ASN A 93 -11.95 2.93 -9.44
N LYS A 94 -11.95 1.81 -10.17
CA LYS A 94 -13.18 1.20 -10.69
C LYS A 94 -14.10 0.67 -9.60
N ALA A 95 -13.55 0.14 -8.51
CA ALA A 95 -14.33 -0.45 -7.42
C ALA A 95 -15.17 0.61 -6.68
N ASN A 96 -14.63 1.82 -6.53
CA ASN A 96 -15.27 2.91 -5.78
C ASN A 96 -15.89 3.99 -6.68
N ASN A 97 -15.72 3.88 -8.00
CA ASN A 97 -16.17 4.86 -8.98
C ASN A 97 -15.68 6.28 -8.64
N VAL A 98 -14.37 6.43 -8.43
CA VAL A 98 -13.72 7.72 -8.16
C VAL A 98 -12.49 7.92 -9.03
N THR A 99 -12.25 9.16 -9.45
CA THR A 99 -11.00 9.59 -10.07
C THR A 99 -10.22 10.48 -9.12
N ILE A 100 -8.93 10.19 -9.00
CA ILE A 100 -7.97 10.88 -8.15
C ILE A 100 -6.96 11.56 -9.07
N ALA A 101 -6.84 12.88 -8.97
CA ALA A 101 -5.82 13.65 -9.66
C ALA A 101 -4.54 13.63 -8.81
N TYR A 102 -3.49 13.01 -9.34
CA TYR A 102 -2.21 12.84 -8.65
C TYR A 102 -1.11 13.62 -9.37
N CYS A 103 -0.42 14.51 -8.66
CA CYS A 103 0.75 15.20 -9.21
C CYS A 103 2.00 14.35 -9.02
N SER A 104 2.60 13.91 -10.12
CA SER A 104 3.79 13.05 -10.08
C SER A 104 5.06 13.81 -9.67
N THR A 105 5.11 15.12 -9.88
CA THR A 105 6.27 15.95 -9.55
C THR A 105 6.47 16.11 -8.04
N TYR A 106 5.38 16.27 -7.28
CA TYR A 106 5.43 16.52 -5.84
C TYR A 106 4.94 15.34 -4.98
N ASP A 107 4.56 14.23 -5.61
CA ASP A 107 3.98 13.05 -4.96
C ASP A 107 2.78 13.39 -4.05
N VAL A 108 1.82 14.15 -4.58
CA VAL A 108 0.63 14.60 -3.84
C VAL A 108 -0.68 14.36 -4.58
N VAL A 109 -1.75 14.11 -3.82
CA VAL A 109 -3.12 14.10 -4.33
C VAL A 109 -3.63 15.53 -4.41
N ILE A 110 -4.06 15.97 -5.59
CA ILE A 110 -4.53 17.33 -5.82
C ILE A 110 -6.05 17.41 -5.63
N THR A 111 -6.77 16.47 -6.22
CA THR A 111 -8.23 16.41 -6.07
C THR A 111 -8.76 14.99 -6.24
N VAL A 112 -9.99 14.79 -5.78
CA VAL A 112 -10.71 13.51 -5.85
C VAL A 112 -12.15 13.84 -6.24
N LYS A 113 -12.68 13.14 -7.25
CA LYS A 113 -14.07 13.27 -7.71
C LYS A 113 -14.69 11.91 -7.92
N LYS A 114 -16.01 11.84 -7.78
CA LYS A 114 -16.80 10.66 -8.17
C LYS A 114 -16.92 10.60 -9.69
N GLY A 115 -16.98 9.38 -10.23
CA GLY A 115 -17.04 9.12 -11.67
C GLY A 115 -15.66 8.90 -12.30
N LYS A 116 -15.67 8.51 -13.58
CA LYS A 116 -14.48 8.43 -14.43
C LYS A 116 -14.25 9.80 -15.07
N VAL A 117 -13.25 10.55 -14.60
CA VAL A 117 -12.94 11.92 -15.05
C VAL A 117 -11.69 11.94 -15.91
N MET A 118 -11.85 12.14 -17.22
CA MET A 118 -10.73 12.19 -18.16
C MET A 118 -9.89 13.46 -18.01
N ALA A 119 -10.52 14.60 -17.72
CA ALA A 119 -9.81 15.84 -17.49
C ALA A 119 -10.47 16.64 -16.38
N PHE A 120 -9.67 17.13 -15.44
CA PHE A 120 -10.13 18.07 -14.41
C PHE A 120 -10.02 19.50 -14.93
N PRO A 121 -10.95 20.41 -14.55
CA PRO A 121 -10.80 21.83 -14.81
C PRO A 121 -9.46 22.34 -14.30
N ALA A 122 -8.82 23.25 -15.04
CA ALA A 122 -7.52 23.80 -14.66
C ALA A 122 -7.53 24.43 -13.24
N SER A 123 -8.66 24.91 -12.75
CA SER A 123 -8.84 25.42 -11.38
C SER A 123 -8.76 24.37 -10.28
N GLU A 124 -8.95 23.09 -10.60
CA GLU A 124 -8.98 21.99 -9.65
C GLU A 124 -7.68 21.19 -9.61
N VAL A 125 -6.73 21.51 -10.50
CA VAL A 125 -5.41 20.87 -10.60
C VAL A 125 -4.27 21.88 -10.47
N LYS A 126 -4.50 22.97 -9.75
CA LYS A 126 -3.50 24.02 -9.49
C LYS A 126 -2.59 23.65 -8.34
#